data_AF-A0A0U5H2Q8-F1
#
_entry.id   AF-A0A0U5H2Q8-F1
#
_cell.length_a   1.000
_cell.length_b   1.000
_cell.length_c   1.000
_cell.angle_alpha   90.00
_cell.angle_beta   90.00
_cell.angle_gamma   90.00
#
_symmetry.space_group_name_H-M   'P 1'
#
loop_
_entity.id
_entity.type
_entity.pdbx_description
1 polymer ?
#
loop_
_entity_poly.entity_id
_entity_poly.type
_entity_poly.pdbx_seq_one_letter_code
_entity_poly.pdbx_strand_id
1 'polypeptide(L)'
;MREVFEVTAQDGAARIGELEVPRAGVTVETPTLMPVVNPNLITVEPSRFPEFGAEMLITNSYIINNDPDLHERAREEGLHEMLGFDGAIMTDSGSFQLAEYGEIETTTEEILQFQHDVGSDIGTPVDIPTPPDASREQAEEELATTQERLELAETVDVGDMLVNAPVQGATYPDLREEAARHAYNTDLDLFPVGAVVPMMNQYRYDDVAETVLAAKRGLGRDAPVHLFGAGHPMMFALAAALGCDLLDSAAYAIYARDDRYLTVHGTEHLDSLHYFPCECPVCTDHTPDEVERMGDAAREELLAEHNLHVSFGELRRVKQAIKSGNLMELVEARAHAHPRTLDGFRALLDHSEQLEQTDPASKDAFFYTSADSARRPEVVRHHRRLERLSPEGDVLLTEGSGNDRFDEWWNVLPPFGPYPRSLSTTYPLTAETPDRMDRAGYEAAADGVAALAEANPDTEFTLAHRGWPDSALDRVPARVETVDISAED
;
A
#
# COMPACT_ATOMS: atom_id res chain seq x y z
N MET A 1 12.95 -18.33 4.60
CA MET A 1 11.53 -18.31 4.21
C MET A 1 10.77 -18.37 5.50
N ARG A 2 10.03 -17.31 5.84
CA ARG A 2 9.15 -17.27 7.00
C ARG A 2 8.05 -18.32 6.79
N GLU A 3 7.81 -19.14 7.79
CA GLU A 3 6.80 -20.21 7.69
C GLU A 3 5.38 -19.69 7.95
N VAL A 4 5.23 -18.45 8.45
CA VAL A 4 3.95 -17.90 8.94
C VAL A 4 3.17 -17.07 7.91
N PHE A 5 3.68 -16.87 6.69
CA PHE A 5 3.00 -16.03 5.69
C PHE A 5 3.06 -16.62 4.28
N GLU A 6 1.88 -16.86 3.71
CA GLU A 6 1.71 -17.35 2.33
C GLU A 6 1.00 -16.31 1.47
N VAL A 7 1.45 -16.12 0.22
CA VAL A 7 0.81 -15.21 -0.75
C VAL A 7 -0.14 -16.00 -1.65
N THR A 8 -1.43 -15.63 -1.65
CA THR A 8 -2.48 -16.32 -2.42
C THR A 8 -2.94 -15.56 -3.67
N ALA A 9 -2.71 -14.25 -3.74
CA ALA A 9 -2.86 -13.45 -4.95
C ALA A 9 -1.99 -12.19 -4.89
N GLN A 10 -1.75 -11.59 -6.05
CA GLN A 10 -0.85 -10.45 -6.16
C GLN A 10 -1.24 -9.57 -7.33
N ASP A 11 -1.08 -8.26 -7.17
CA ASP A 11 -1.19 -7.25 -8.24
C ASP A 11 -0.22 -6.09 -7.95
N GLY A 12 0.72 -5.81 -8.86
CA GLY A 12 1.89 -5.00 -8.55
C GLY A 12 2.68 -5.57 -7.36
N ALA A 13 2.98 -4.72 -6.38
CA ALA A 13 3.59 -5.13 -5.10
C ALA A 13 2.56 -5.52 -4.03
N ALA A 14 1.27 -5.31 -4.26
CA ALA A 14 0.21 -5.68 -3.33
C ALA A 14 -0.03 -7.18 -3.33
N ARG A 15 -0.33 -7.73 -2.16
CA ARG A 15 -0.51 -9.17 -1.95
C ARG A 15 -1.77 -9.40 -1.14
N ILE A 16 -2.55 -10.41 -1.53
CA ILE A 16 -3.42 -11.11 -0.59
C ILE A 16 -2.61 -12.25 -0.04
N GLY A 17 -2.50 -12.31 1.29
CA GLY A 17 -1.80 -13.38 1.96
C GLY A 17 -2.58 -13.95 3.13
N GLU A 18 -2.11 -15.09 3.60
CA GLU A 18 -2.59 -15.80 4.78
C GLU A 18 -1.46 -15.72 5.83
N LEU A 19 -1.70 -14.95 6.90
CA LEU A 19 -0.81 -14.81 8.04
C LEU A 19 -1.26 -15.78 9.13
N GLU A 20 -0.51 -16.85 9.35
CA GLU A 20 -0.73 -17.75 10.48
C GLU A 20 -0.26 -17.07 11.77
N VAL A 21 -1.12 -17.08 12.79
CA VAL A 21 -0.81 -16.56 14.13
C VAL A 21 -0.92 -17.74 15.11
N PRO A 22 0.18 -18.50 15.32
CA PRO A 22 0.12 -19.80 15.99
C PRO A 22 -0.46 -19.76 17.39
N ARG A 23 -0.10 -18.73 18.17
CA ARG A 23 -0.56 -18.56 19.55
C ARG A 23 -2.08 -18.39 19.68
N ALA A 24 -2.67 -17.58 18.80
CA ALA A 24 -4.13 -17.42 18.70
C ALA A 24 -4.81 -18.64 18.06
N GLY A 25 -4.08 -19.45 17.31
CA GLY A 25 -4.63 -20.56 16.54
C GLY A 25 -5.52 -20.10 15.37
N VAL A 26 -5.23 -18.93 14.80
CA VAL A 26 -5.99 -18.33 13.69
C VAL A 26 -5.09 -18.04 12.50
N THR A 27 -5.70 -17.90 11.33
CA THR A 27 -5.07 -17.39 10.11
C THR A 27 -5.81 -16.13 9.70
N VAL A 28 -5.06 -15.05 9.49
CA VAL A 28 -5.59 -13.72 9.13
C VAL A 28 -5.36 -13.47 7.64
N GLU A 29 -6.41 -13.09 6.90
CA GLU A 29 -6.27 -12.70 5.50
C GLU A 29 -5.81 -11.24 5.36
N THR A 30 -4.72 -10.99 4.61
CA THR A 30 -4.18 -9.66 4.31
C THR A 30 -4.57 -9.18 2.90
N PRO A 31 -4.52 -7.86 2.57
CA PRO A 31 -4.32 -6.75 3.48
C PRO A 31 -5.49 -6.57 4.46
N THR A 32 -5.18 -6.21 5.70
CA THR A 32 -6.20 -5.94 6.73
C THR A 32 -5.83 -4.77 7.64
N LEU A 33 -6.82 -4.31 8.41
CA LEU A 33 -6.71 -3.25 9.41
C LEU A 33 -6.88 -3.85 10.79
N MET A 34 -5.98 -3.52 11.70
CA MET A 34 -6.09 -3.70 13.14
C MET A 34 -6.68 -2.44 13.76
N PRO A 35 -7.94 -2.46 14.25
CA PRO A 35 -8.45 -1.36 15.05
C PRO A 35 -7.60 -1.23 16.33
N VAL A 36 -7.10 -0.03 16.61
CA VAL A 36 -6.39 0.24 17.86
C VAL A 36 -7.42 0.37 18.97
N VAL A 37 -7.20 -0.39 20.05
CA VAL A 37 -8.00 -0.33 21.28
C VAL A 37 -7.20 0.38 22.35
N ASN A 38 -7.80 1.42 22.94
CA ASN A 38 -7.33 1.96 24.21
C ASN A 38 -8.18 1.33 25.33
N PRO A 39 -7.63 0.45 26.18
CA PRO A 39 -8.41 -0.23 27.21
C PRO A 39 -9.06 0.72 28.23
N ASN A 40 -8.55 1.94 28.36
CA ASN A 40 -9.11 2.99 29.22
C ASN A 40 -10.27 3.76 28.58
N LEU A 41 -10.45 3.65 27.27
CA LEU A 41 -11.45 4.40 26.52
C LEU A 41 -11.97 3.60 25.32
N ILE A 42 -12.97 2.77 25.60
CA ILE A 42 -13.65 1.94 24.61
C ILE A 42 -14.76 2.76 23.95
N THR A 43 -14.61 3.03 22.65
CA THR A 43 -15.63 3.69 21.83
C THR A 43 -16.56 2.66 21.16
N VAL A 44 -16.00 1.54 20.70
CA VAL A 44 -16.73 0.37 20.19
C VAL A 44 -16.17 -0.85 20.88
N GLU A 45 -17.03 -1.70 21.43
CA GLU A 45 -16.62 -2.92 22.13
C GLU A 45 -15.82 -3.85 21.20
N PRO A 46 -14.62 -4.33 21.58
CA PRO A 46 -13.79 -5.17 20.70
C PRO A 46 -14.49 -6.46 20.25
N SER A 47 -15.37 -7.03 21.08
CA SER A 47 -16.23 -8.18 20.73
C SER A 47 -17.09 -7.97 19.47
N ARG A 48 -17.34 -6.71 19.09
CA ARG A 48 -18.11 -6.33 17.91
C ARG A 48 -17.25 -6.11 16.67
N PHE A 49 -15.92 -6.04 16.80
CA PHE A 49 -15.04 -5.82 15.64
C PHE A 49 -15.21 -6.84 14.49
N PRO A 50 -15.50 -8.13 14.76
CA PRO A 50 -15.82 -9.09 13.70
C PRO A 50 -17.04 -8.71 12.86
N GLU A 51 -17.99 -7.92 13.38
CA GLU A 51 -19.15 -7.41 12.63
C GLU A 51 -18.74 -6.55 11.42
N PHE A 52 -17.60 -5.86 11.52
CA PHE A 52 -17.07 -4.99 10.46
C PHE A 52 -16.12 -5.75 9.51
N GLY A 53 -15.52 -6.84 10.00
CA GLY A 53 -14.55 -7.67 9.31
C GLY A 53 -13.15 -7.68 9.92
N ALA A 54 -12.97 -7.25 11.18
CA ALA A 54 -11.67 -7.36 11.84
C ALA A 54 -11.43 -8.80 12.32
N GLU A 55 -10.30 -9.37 11.90
CA GLU A 55 -9.81 -10.68 12.34
C GLU A 55 -8.70 -10.55 13.39
N MET A 56 -8.19 -9.33 13.55
CA MET A 56 -7.13 -8.97 14.49
C MET A 56 -7.30 -7.53 14.98
N LEU A 57 -6.74 -7.21 16.14
CA LEU A 57 -6.68 -5.85 16.69
C LEU A 57 -5.30 -5.57 17.27
N ILE A 58 -5.05 -4.29 17.59
CA ILE A 58 -3.83 -3.90 18.31
C ILE A 58 -4.19 -3.10 19.58
N THR A 59 -3.43 -3.32 20.65
CA THR A 59 -3.50 -2.51 21.87
C THR A 59 -2.09 -2.12 22.32
N ASN A 60 -1.97 -1.26 23.33
CA ASN A 60 -0.69 -0.76 23.80
C ASN A 60 -0.32 -1.43 25.13
N SER A 61 0.69 -2.31 25.09
CA SER A 61 1.13 -3.04 26.28
C SER A 61 1.76 -2.13 27.34
N TYR A 62 2.37 -1.02 26.93
CA TYR A 62 2.91 -0.03 27.87
C TYR A 62 1.80 0.65 28.69
N ILE A 63 0.66 1.00 28.08
CA ILE A 63 -0.49 1.55 28.82
C ILE A 63 -1.01 0.52 29.83
N ILE A 64 -1.18 -0.74 29.39
CA ILE A 64 -1.66 -1.82 30.24
C ILE A 64 -0.68 -2.09 31.39
N ASN A 65 0.63 -2.08 31.13
CA ASN A 65 1.64 -2.38 32.13
C ASN A 65 1.74 -1.29 33.21
N ASN A 66 1.53 -0.02 32.84
CA ASN A 66 1.68 1.13 33.75
C ASN A 66 0.40 1.53 34.49
N ASP A 67 -0.77 1.14 34.00
CA ASP A 67 -2.03 1.32 34.70
C ASP A 67 -2.24 0.15 35.68
N PRO A 68 -2.28 0.38 37.02
CA PRO A 68 -2.35 -0.71 37.99
C PRO A 68 -3.57 -1.63 37.83
N ASP A 69 -4.73 -1.06 37.48
CA ASP A 69 -5.97 -1.81 37.36
C ASP A 69 -5.95 -2.66 36.08
N LEU A 70 -5.44 -2.11 34.97
CA LEU A 70 -5.27 -2.86 33.72
C LEU A 70 -4.17 -3.93 33.86
N HIS A 71 -3.08 -3.62 34.56
CA HIS A 71 -1.97 -4.55 34.76
C HIS A 71 -2.44 -5.79 35.52
N GLU A 72 -3.13 -5.61 36.65
CA GLU A 72 -3.66 -6.71 37.45
C GLU A 72 -4.65 -7.54 36.63
N ARG A 73 -5.59 -6.88 35.94
CA ARG A 73 -6.61 -7.57 35.13
C ARG A 73 -6.01 -8.36 33.96
N ALA A 74 -5.05 -7.78 33.24
CA ALA A 74 -4.36 -8.46 32.14
C ALA A 74 -3.54 -9.67 32.63
N ARG A 75 -2.95 -9.60 33.83
CA ARG A 75 -2.20 -10.71 34.43
C ARG A 75 -3.10 -11.83 34.96
N GLU A 76 -4.29 -11.51 35.44
CA GLU A 76 -5.25 -12.48 35.97
C GLU A 76 -6.06 -13.17 34.87
N GLU A 77 -6.55 -12.40 33.89
CA GLU A 77 -7.51 -12.86 32.88
C GLU A 77 -6.86 -13.16 31.52
N GLY A 78 -5.76 -12.48 31.18
CA GLY A 78 -5.17 -12.47 29.85
C GLY A 78 -5.87 -11.50 28.88
N LEU A 79 -5.19 -11.09 27.80
CA LEU A 79 -5.67 -10.04 26.89
C LEU A 79 -6.98 -10.38 26.18
N HIS A 80 -7.16 -11.63 25.75
CA HIS A 80 -8.37 -12.06 25.04
C HIS A 80 -9.63 -11.90 25.89
N GLU A 81 -9.61 -12.38 27.13
CA GLU A 81 -10.73 -12.22 28.06
C GLU A 81 -10.88 -10.75 28.49
N MET A 82 -9.76 -10.07 28.78
CA MET A 82 -9.76 -8.67 29.20
C MET A 82 -10.42 -7.74 28.17
N LEU A 83 -10.24 -8.02 26.87
CA LEU A 83 -10.79 -7.23 25.75
C LEU A 83 -12.06 -7.85 25.14
N GLY A 84 -12.40 -9.10 25.47
CA GLY A 84 -13.51 -9.83 24.88
C GLY A 84 -13.36 -10.06 23.38
N PHE A 85 -12.14 -10.37 22.91
CA PHE A 85 -11.85 -10.56 21.48
C PHE A 85 -11.15 -11.90 21.22
N ASP A 86 -11.78 -12.73 20.38
CA ASP A 86 -11.31 -14.09 20.07
C ASP A 86 -10.32 -14.16 18.88
N GLY A 87 -10.14 -13.06 18.14
CA GLY A 87 -9.16 -12.98 17.04
C GLY A 87 -7.75 -12.66 17.56
N ALA A 88 -6.80 -12.49 16.63
CA ALA A 88 -5.41 -12.22 17.01
C ALA A 88 -5.22 -10.83 17.64
N ILE A 89 -4.46 -10.76 18.72
CA ILE A 89 -4.16 -9.53 19.45
C ILE A 89 -2.68 -9.20 19.31
N MET A 90 -2.39 -8.10 18.61
CA MET A 90 -1.06 -7.49 18.59
C MET A 90 -0.92 -6.50 19.75
N THR A 91 0.28 -6.40 20.31
CA THR A 91 0.62 -5.37 21.29
C THR A 91 1.78 -4.50 20.82
N ASP A 92 1.58 -3.18 20.83
CA ASP A 92 2.66 -2.21 20.72
C ASP A 92 3.45 -2.11 22.03
N SER A 93 4.74 -1.77 21.95
CA SER A 93 5.68 -1.60 23.07
C SER A 93 5.59 -0.23 23.74
N GLY A 94 4.82 0.69 23.16
CA GLY A 94 4.71 2.07 23.65
C GLY A 94 5.71 3.03 23.01
N SER A 95 6.40 2.62 21.94
CA SER A 95 7.34 3.48 21.20
C SER A 95 6.72 4.80 20.75
N PHE A 96 5.40 4.86 20.51
CA PHE A 96 4.70 6.13 20.28
C PHE A 96 4.83 7.11 21.46
N GLN A 97 4.72 6.62 22.70
CA GLN A 97 4.94 7.41 23.91
C GLN A 97 6.41 7.85 24.06
N LEU A 98 7.38 7.07 23.55
CA LEU A 98 8.78 7.52 23.47
C LEU A 98 8.90 8.75 22.55
N ALA A 99 8.23 8.73 21.39
CA ALA A 99 8.21 9.87 20.47
C ALA A 99 7.51 11.11 21.07
N GLU A 100 6.45 10.92 21.85
CA GLU A 100 5.66 12.04 22.40
C GLU A 100 6.25 12.61 23.71
N TYR A 101 6.76 11.75 24.59
CA TYR A 101 7.16 12.11 25.96
C TYR A 101 8.66 11.93 26.26
N GLY A 102 9.42 11.27 25.38
CA GLY A 102 10.88 11.19 25.44
C GLY A 102 11.48 10.15 26.40
N GLU A 103 10.67 9.43 27.18
CA GLU A 103 11.15 8.42 28.15
C GLU A 103 10.26 7.16 28.14
N ILE A 104 10.87 5.99 27.98
CA ILE A 104 10.30 4.67 28.31
C ILE A 104 11.27 4.02 29.30
N GLU A 105 10.77 3.58 30.46
CA GLU A 105 11.59 2.96 31.51
C GLU A 105 11.78 1.43 31.33
N THR A 106 11.09 0.82 30.37
CA THR A 106 11.06 -0.65 30.16
C THR A 106 12.06 -1.12 29.10
N THR A 107 12.75 -2.23 29.35
CA THR A 107 13.65 -2.85 28.35
C THR A 107 12.91 -3.73 27.35
N THR A 108 13.57 -4.12 26.25
CA THR A 108 13.01 -5.06 25.27
C THR A 108 12.64 -6.40 25.89
N GLU A 109 13.47 -6.96 26.77
CA GLU A 109 13.20 -8.24 27.42
C GLU A 109 12.02 -8.14 28.39
N GLU A 110 11.95 -7.06 29.17
CA GLU A 110 10.86 -6.83 30.11
C GLU A 110 9.51 -6.69 29.40
N ILE A 111 9.46 -5.91 28.30
CA ILE A 111 8.21 -5.69 27.58
C ILE A 111 7.77 -6.92 26.81
N LEU A 112 8.68 -7.66 26.16
CA LEU A 112 8.35 -8.89 25.45
C LEU A 112 7.89 -9.98 26.41
N GLN A 113 8.55 -10.12 27.57
CA GLN A 113 8.09 -11.05 28.60
C GLN A 113 6.72 -10.66 29.14
N PHE A 114 6.47 -9.37 29.38
CA PHE A 114 5.16 -8.91 29.81
C PHE A 114 4.08 -9.22 28.77
N GLN A 115 4.30 -8.86 27.51
CA GLN A 115 3.39 -9.15 26.39
C GLN A 115 3.13 -10.64 26.28
N HIS A 116 4.18 -11.46 26.40
CA HIS A 116 4.04 -12.90 26.43
C HIS A 116 3.17 -13.36 27.61
N ASP A 117 3.43 -12.88 28.83
CA ASP A 117 2.73 -13.33 30.03
C ASP A 117 1.24 -12.95 30.04
N VAL A 118 0.87 -11.81 29.47
CA VAL A 118 -0.54 -11.38 29.37
C VAL A 118 -1.28 -12.00 28.18
N GLY A 119 -0.60 -12.82 27.37
CA GLY A 119 -1.23 -13.52 26.25
C GLY A 119 -1.38 -12.68 24.97
N SER A 120 -0.40 -11.82 24.66
CA SER A 120 -0.30 -11.23 23.33
C SER A 120 0.07 -12.29 22.29
N ASP A 121 -0.51 -12.21 21.10
CA ASP A 121 -0.23 -13.11 19.99
C ASP A 121 0.92 -12.62 19.12
N ILE A 122 1.05 -11.30 19.01
CA ILE A 122 2.12 -10.64 18.30
C ILE A 122 2.71 -9.53 19.17
N GLY A 123 3.93 -9.74 19.62
CA GLY A 123 4.68 -8.79 20.43
C GLY A 123 5.48 -7.79 19.60
N THR A 124 5.82 -6.67 20.21
CA THR A 124 6.68 -5.65 19.62
C THR A 124 7.79 -5.32 20.61
N PRO A 125 9.08 -5.36 20.21
CA PRO A 125 10.18 -4.89 21.03
C PRO A 125 10.13 -3.36 21.17
N VAL A 126 10.94 -2.80 22.08
CA VAL A 126 11.10 -1.34 22.13
C VAL A 126 11.93 -0.91 20.92
N ASP A 127 11.48 0.09 20.18
CA ASP A 127 12.20 0.70 19.06
C ASP A 127 12.26 2.22 19.24
N ILE A 128 13.08 2.91 18.42
CA ILE A 128 13.14 4.37 18.45
C ILE A 128 12.51 4.92 17.16
N PRO A 129 11.30 5.51 17.24
CA PRO A 129 10.64 6.09 16.08
C PRO A 129 11.25 7.45 15.73
N THR A 130 12.39 7.41 15.04
CA THR A 130 13.12 8.60 14.59
C THR A 130 12.22 9.53 13.76
N PRO A 131 12.06 10.81 14.15
CA PRO A 131 11.23 11.76 13.42
C PRO A 131 11.61 11.89 11.94
N PRO A 132 10.66 12.15 11.03
CA PRO A 132 10.92 12.27 9.59
C PRO A 132 12.04 13.24 9.21
N ASP A 133 12.13 14.37 9.90
CA ASP A 133 13.05 15.47 9.60
C ASP A 133 14.29 15.47 10.52
N ALA A 134 14.55 14.36 11.21
CA ALA A 134 15.75 14.18 12.02
C ALA A 134 17.02 14.29 11.15
N SER A 135 18.12 14.75 11.76
CA SER A 135 19.41 14.77 11.06
C SER A 135 19.88 13.36 10.75
N ARG A 136 20.69 13.19 9.69
CA ARG A 136 21.25 11.88 9.34
C ARG A 136 22.04 11.24 10.47
N GLU A 137 22.81 12.04 11.22
CA GLU A 137 23.58 11.59 12.40
C GLU A 137 22.65 11.02 13.48
N GLN A 138 21.57 11.74 13.81
CA GLN A 138 20.56 11.27 14.76
C GLN A 138 19.87 10.00 14.25
N ALA A 139 19.49 9.96 12.97
CA ALA A 139 18.84 8.79 12.39
C ALA A 139 19.73 7.54 12.40
N GLU A 140 21.03 7.69 12.16
CA GLU A 140 22.00 6.59 12.25
C GLU A 140 22.17 6.10 13.70
N GLU A 141 22.25 7.01 14.68
CA GLU A 141 22.40 6.66 16.10
C GLU A 141 21.17 5.93 16.66
N GLU A 142 19.98 6.48 16.41
CA GLU A 142 18.71 5.90 16.88
C GLU A 142 18.39 4.58 16.16
N LEU A 143 18.74 4.47 14.87
CA LEU A 143 18.62 3.22 14.13
C LEU A 143 19.55 2.14 14.68
N ALA A 144 20.81 2.46 14.98
CA ALA A 144 21.74 1.51 15.59
C ALA A 144 21.20 0.97 16.92
N THR A 145 20.61 1.83 17.75
CA THR A 145 19.96 1.42 19.00
C THR A 145 18.77 0.49 18.74
N THR A 146 17.97 0.78 17.70
CA THR A 146 16.85 -0.09 17.31
C THR A 146 17.36 -1.46 16.86
N GLN A 147 18.43 -1.51 16.05
CA GLN A 147 19.05 -2.76 15.60
C GLN A 147 19.54 -3.62 16.76
N GLU A 148 20.24 -3.02 17.74
CA GLU A 148 20.66 -3.72 18.97
C GLU A 148 19.46 -4.32 19.73
N ARG A 149 18.33 -3.61 19.77
CA ARG A 149 17.10 -4.10 20.42
C ARG A 149 16.42 -5.22 19.63
N LEU A 150 16.54 -5.27 18.31
CA LEU A 150 16.05 -6.39 17.50
C LEU A 150 16.89 -7.64 17.73
N GLU A 151 18.22 -7.50 17.77
CA GLU A 151 19.13 -8.60 18.11
C GLU A 151 18.85 -9.16 19.51
N LEU A 152 18.49 -8.29 20.45
CA LEU A 152 18.09 -8.70 21.80
C LEU A 152 16.74 -9.42 21.82
N ALA A 153 15.76 -8.93 21.06
CA ALA A 153 14.43 -9.54 20.95
C ALA A 153 14.50 -11.00 20.46
N GLU A 154 15.41 -11.30 19.53
CA GLU A 154 15.67 -12.65 19.01
C GLU A 154 16.10 -13.64 20.11
N THR A 155 16.68 -13.15 21.21
CA THR A 155 17.15 -13.99 22.31
C THR A 155 16.09 -14.26 23.39
N VAL A 156 14.93 -13.58 23.33
CA VAL A 156 13.86 -13.71 24.32
C VAL A 156 12.98 -14.91 23.98
N ASP A 157 12.79 -15.82 24.93
CA ASP A 157 11.89 -16.97 24.77
C ASP A 157 10.43 -16.53 24.93
N VAL A 158 9.74 -16.40 23.79
CA VAL A 158 8.33 -15.99 23.72
C VAL A 158 7.41 -17.11 23.22
N GLY A 159 7.90 -18.36 23.19
CA GLY A 159 7.12 -19.52 22.73
C GLY A 159 6.56 -19.34 21.31
N ASP A 160 5.24 -19.53 21.17
CA ASP A 160 4.52 -19.44 19.88
C ASP A 160 4.07 -18.00 19.53
N MET A 161 4.41 -17.00 20.36
CA MET A 161 4.11 -15.59 20.08
C MET A 161 5.00 -15.09 18.94
N LEU A 162 4.40 -14.44 17.94
CA LEU A 162 5.18 -13.79 16.87
C LEU A 162 5.77 -12.48 17.37
N VAL A 163 6.86 -12.01 16.75
CA VAL A 163 7.52 -10.76 17.14
C VAL A 163 7.72 -9.84 15.94
N ASN A 164 7.34 -8.58 16.10
CA ASN A 164 7.61 -7.51 15.15
C ASN A 164 9.09 -7.13 15.14
N ALA A 165 9.60 -6.76 13.96
CA ALA A 165 10.92 -6.18 13.73
C ALA A 165 10.79 -4.79 13.08
N PRO A 166 10.55 -3.73 13.87
CA PRO A 166 10.37 -2.38 13.35
C PRO A 166 11.54 -1.88 12.49
N VAL A 167 11.21 -1.40 11.28
CA VAL A 167 12.11 -0.77 10.32
C VAL A 167 12.04 0.75 10.50
N GLN A 168 13.14 1.33 10.97
CA GLN A 168 13.31 2.78 11.19
C GLN A 168 14.32 3.39 10.20
N GLY A 169 14.62 4.68 10.33
CA GLY A 169 15.56 5.40 9.45
C GLY A 169 15.07 6.73 8.90
N ALA A 170 14.08 7.37 9.54
CA ALA A 170 13.51 8.66 9.14
C ALA A 170 13.11 8.70 7.65
N THR A 171 13.48 9.76 6.92
CA THR A 171 13.21 9.93 5.48
C THR A 171 14.38 9.51 4.58
N TYR A 172 15.39 8.82 5.10
CA TYR A 172 16.60 8.43 4.36
C TYR A 172 16.42 7.05 3.69
N PRO A 173 16.29 6.96 2.35
CA PRO A 173 16.00 5.68 1.68
C PRO A 173 17.10 4.64 1.84
N ASP A 174 18.38 5.05 1.92
CA ASP A 174 19.51 4.17 2.16
C ASP A 174 19.43 3.52 3.55
N LEU A 175 19.11 4.30 4.58
CA LEU A 175 18.94 3.80 5.95
C LEU A 175 17.72 2.87 6.05
N ARG A 176 16.60 3.21 5.40
CA ARG A 176 15.39 2.35 5.39
C ARG A 176 15.65 1.00 4.75
N GLU A 177 16.38 0.96 3.64
CA GLU A 177 16.73 -0.29 2.96
C GLU A 177 17.70 -1.14 3.80
N GLU A 178 18.70 -0.51 4.43
CA GLU A 178 19.64 -1.19 5.33
C GLU A 178 18.94 -1.73 6.60
N ALA A 179 18.09 -0.91 7.22
CA ALA A 179 17.29 -1.29 8.39
C ALA A 179 16.39 -2.49 8.09
N ALA A 180 15.70 -2.45 6.95
CA ALA A 180 14.85 -3.56 6.50
C ALA A 180 15.67 -4.83 6.26
N ARG A 181 16.84 -4.72 5.62
CA ARG A 181 17.73 -5.87 5.40
C ARG A 181 18.26 -6.44 6.70
N HIS A 182 18.60 -5.61 7.68
CA HIS A 182 19.00 -6.07 9.01
C HIS A 182 17.84 -6.80 9.70
N ALA A 183 16.67 -6.17 9.79
CA ALA A 183 15.49 -6.76 10.40
C ALA A 183 15.14 -8.13 9.77
N TYR A 184 15.13 -8.21 8.43
CA TYR A 184 14.82 -9.44 7.71
C TYR A 184 15.79 -10.61 7.98
N ASN A 185 17.04 -10.30 8.36
CA ASN A 185 18.06 -11.30 8.68
C ASN A 185 18.05 -11.77 10.15
N THR A 186 17.24 -11.17 11.03
CA THR A 186 16.94 -11.71 12.37
C THR A 186 15.99 -12.91 12.24
N ASP A 187 15.68 -13.62 13.33
CA ASP A 187 14.63 -14.66 13.37
C ASP A 187 13.23 -14.09 13.69
N LEU A 188 13.01 -12.77 13.67
CA LEU A 188 11.71 -12.11 13.95
C LEU A 188 10.72 -12.09 12.77
N ASP A 189 9.41 -12.05 13.01
CA ASP A 189 8.40 -12.54 12.07
C ASP A 189 7.78 -11.50 11.14
N LEU A 190 7.43 -10.33 11.67
CA LEU A 190 6.69 -9.27 10.96
C LEU A 190 7.56 -8.01 10.86
N PHE A 191 7.38 -7.21 9.80
CA PHE A 191 8.27 -6.07 9.51
C PHE A 191 7.51 -4.75 9.45
N PRO A 192 7.20 -4.13 10.60
CA PRO A 192 6.55 -2.84 10.60
C PRO A 192 7.46 -1.72 10.09
N VAL A 193 6.92 -0.83 9.26
CA VAL A 193 7.60 0.39 8.81
C VAL A 193 7.16 1.55 9.71
N GLY A 194 8.04 1.95 10.61
CA GLY A 194 7.75 2.91 11.68
C GLY A 194 8.04 4.38 11.33
N ALA A 195 7.69 5.27 12.26
CA ALA A 195 7.88 6.72 12.18
C ALA A 195 7.24 7.44 10.98
N VAL A 196 6.24 6.82 10.35
CA VAL A 196 5.48 7.38 9.21
C VAL A 196 4.23 8.17 9.65
N VAL A 197 3.79 8.02 10.90
CA VAL A 197 2.59 8.71 11.44
C VAL A 197 2.68 10.24 11.28
N PRO A 198 3.79 10.91 11.64
CA PRO A 198 3.89 12.36 11.43
C PRO A 198 3.81 12.74 9.94
N MET A 199 4.33 11.90 9.03
CA MET A 199 4.22 12.13 7.58
C MET A 199 2.77 12.06 7.13
N MET A 200 2.02 11.04 7.57
CA MET A 200 0.60 10.87 7.22
C MET A 200 -0.27 11.99 7.79
N ASN A 201 -0.02 12.43 9.03
CA ASN A 201 -0.72 13.56 9.63
C ASN A 201 -0.47 14.88 8.88
N GLN A 202 0.70 15.01 8.24
CA GLN A 202 1.08 16.15 7.40
C GLN A 202 0.73 15.94 5.91
N TYR A 203 0.09 14.82 5.56
CA TYR A 203 -0.23 14.43 4.18
C TYR A 203 1.01 14.37 3.26
N ARG A 204 2.16 13.95 3.78
CA ARG A 204 3.41 13.71 3.03
C ARG A 204 3.45 12.29 2.48
N TYR A 205 2.48 11.94 1.63
CA TYR A 205 2.29 10.56 1.15
C TYR A 205 3.33 10.11 0.12
N ASP A 206 4.00 11.04 -0.53
CA ASP A 206 5.23 10.82 -1.30
C ASP A 206 6.38 10.31 -0.40
N ASP A 207 6.62 10.96 0.74
CA ASP A 207 7.64 10.49 1.68
C ASP A 207 7.30 9.11 2.28
N VAL A 208 6.00 8.84 2.51
CA VAL A 208 5.54 7.50 2.92
C VAL A 208 5.84 6.48 1.81
N ALA A 209 5.54 6.81 0.55
CA ALA A 209 5.80 5.93 -0.57
C ALA A 209 7.29 5.61 -0.72
N GLU A 210 8.16 6.62 -0.69
CA GLU A 210 9.62 6.47 -0.75
C GLU A 210 10.15 5.61 0.41
N THR A 211 9.66 5.85 1.62
CA THR A 211 10.04 5.11 2.82
C THR A 211 9.68 3.63 2.71
N VAL A 212 8.45 3.32 2.31
CA VAL A 212 7.98 1.94 2.20
C VAL A 212 8.69 1.23 1.05
N LEU A 213 8.81 1.84 -0.12
CA LEU A 213 9.50 1.24 -1.27
C LEU A 213 10.97 0.97 -0.98
N ALA A 214 11.64 1.85 -0.23
CA ALA A 214 13.00 1.62 0.25
C ALA A 214 13.09 0.45 1.22
N ALA A 215 12.21 0.38 2.22
CA ALA A 215 12.14 -0.78 3.12
C ALA A 215 11.90 -2.09 2.34
N LYS A 216 10.97 -2.09 1.38
CA LYS A 216 10.66 -3.27 0.54
C LYS A 216 11.86 -3.79 -0.26
N ARG A 217 12.86 -2.95 -0.61
CA ARG A 217 14.11 -3.41 -1.26
C ARG A 217 15.02 -4.21 -0.32
N GLY A 218 14.90 -4.00 0.99
CA GLY A 218 15.63 -4.75 2.01
C GLY A 218 14.93 -6.05 2.45
N LEU A 219 13.64 -6.22 2.14
CA LEU A 219 12.82 -7.35 2.61
C LEU A 219 12.66 -8.45 1.55
N GLY A 220 12.49 -9.69 2.01
CA GLY A 220 12.06 -10.82 1.18
C GLY A 220 10.59 -10.76 0.77
N ARG A 221 10.21 -11.59 -0.21
CA ARG A 221 8.80 -11.68 -0.69
C ARG A 221 7.87 -12.39 0.29
N ASP A 222 8.43 -13.08 1.27
CA ASP A 222 7.79 -13.79 2.37
C ASP A 222 7.64 -12.92 3.64
N ALA A 223 8.16 -11.69 3.64
CA ALA A 223 8.02 -10.76 4.75
C ALA A 223 6.64 -10.08 4.75
N PRO A 224 5.81 -10.23 5.81
CA PRO A 224 4.64 -9.39 6.03
C PRO A 224 5.07 -7.98 6.46
N VAL A 225 4.50 -6.96 5.84
CA VAL A 225 4.84 -5.55 6.06
C VAL A 225 3.67 -4.83 6.71
N HIS A 226 3.93 -4.25 7.86
CA HIS A 226 2.95 -3.48 8.62
C HIS A 226 3.23 -1.98 8.48
N LEU A 227 2.27 -1.18 8.01
CA LEU A 227 2.43 0.27 7.97
C LEU A 227 1.85 0.91 9.24
N PHE A 228 2.74 1.27 10.18
CA PHE A 228 2.32 1.75 11.50
C PHE A 228 1.50 3.04 11.45
N GLY A 229 0.31 3.01 12.07
CA GLY A 229 -0.64 4.10 12.22
C GLY A 229 -1.38 4.51 10.94
N ALA A 230 -1.28 3.73 9.87
CA ALA A 230 -1.95 4.00 8.60
C ALA A 230 -3.44 3.61 8.65
N GLY A 231 -4.28 4.54 9.11
CA GLY A 231 -5.67 4.23 9.41
C GLY A 231 -6.76 4.83 8.57
N HIS A 232 -6.41 5.79 7.72
CA HIS A 232 -7.42 6.52 6.98
C HIS A 232 -7.74 5.79 5.66
N PRO A 233 -9.02 5.45 5.36
CA PRO A 233 -9.40 4.66 4.18
C PRO A 233 -8.86 5.18 2.84
N MET A 234 -8.74 6.50 2.69
CA MET A 234 -8.12 7.14 1.53
C MET A 234 -6.72 6.63 1.15
N MET A 235 -6.00 6.02 2.10
CA MET A 235 -4.63 5.53 1.92
C MET A 235 -4.56 4.03 1.63
N PHE A 236 -5.63 3.26 1.84
CA PHE A 236 -5.54 1.80 1.86
C PHE A 236 -5.15 1.21 0.50
N ALA A 237 -5.70 1.73 -0.59
CA ALA A 237 -5.31 1.31 -1.93
C ALA A 237 -3.82 1.59 -2.20
N LEU A 238 -3.34 2.79 -1.86
CA LEU A 238 -1.94 3.17 -2.04
C LEU A 238 -1.00 2.33 -1.15
N ALA A 239 -1.35 2.13 0.13
CA ALA A 239 -0.57 1.31 1.06
C ALA A 239 -0.46 -0.14 0.58
N ALA A 240 -1.55 -0.73 0.10
CA ALA A 240 -1.51 -2.05 -0.51
C ALA A 240 -0.61 -2.06 -1.75
N ALA A 241 -0.73 -1.07 -2.64
CA ALA A 241 0.09 -0.98 -3.86
C ALA A 241 1.59 -0.77 -3.57
N LEU A 242 1.95 -0.17 -2.43
CA LEU A 242 3.31 -0.09 -1.92
C LEU A 242 3.83 -1.43 -1.37
N GLY A 243 2.94 -2.40 -1.18
CA GLY A 243 3.24 -3.75 -0.70
C GLY A 243 3.15 -3.92 0.82
N CYS A 244 2.32 -3.11 1.49
CA CYS A 244 1.93 -3.30 2.89
C CYS A 244 0.77 -4.29 3.00
N ASP A 245 0.82 -5.17 4.00
CA ASP A 245 -0.16 -6.22 4.27
C ASP A 245 -0.96 -5.94 5.55
N LEU A 246 -0.39 -5.21 6.50
CA LEU A 246 -1.06 -4.86 7.75
C LEU A 246 -1.10 -3.36 7.93
N LEU A 247 -2.23 -2.87 8.44
CA LEU A 247 -2.47 -1.48 8.79
C LEU A 247 -3.01 -1.44 10.23
N ASP A 248 -2.80 -0.36 10.96
CA ASP A 248 -3.43 -0.15 12.26
C ASP A 248 -3.94 1.28 12.43
N SER A 249 -5.00 1.45 13.23
CA SER A 249 -5.42 2.79 13.62
C SER A 249 -6.39 2.95 14.76
N ALA A 250 -6.19 4.04 15.50
CA ALA A 250 -7.19 4.63 16.40
C ALA A 250 -8.07 5.68 15.71
N ALA A 251 -7.85 5.98 14.41
CA ALA A 251 -8.54 7.06 13.70
C ALA A 251 -10.06 6.89 13.72
N TYR A 252 -10.58 5.66 13.61
CA TYR A 252 -12.03 5.42 13.63
C TYR A 252 -12.71 6.00 14.88
N ALA A 253 -12.08 5.86 16.05
CA ALA A 253 -12.57 6.33 17.33
C ALA A 253 -12.16 7.78 17.61
N ILE A 254 -10.90 8.15 17.35
CA ILE A 254 -10.42 9.53 17.56
C ILE A 254 -11.23 10.52 16.71
N TYR A 255 -11.52 10.17 15.47
CA TYR A 255 -12.24 11.05 14.56
C TYR A 255 -13.71 11.14 14.98
N ALA A 256 -14.31 10.02 15.37
CA ALA A 256 -15.68 10.01 15.88
C ALA A 256 -15.88 10.93 17.10
N ARG A 257 -14.93 10.99 18.04
CA ARG A 257 -14.95 11.91 19.20
C ARG A 257 -14.95 13.38 18.81
N ASP A 258 -14.34 13.70 17.68
CA ASP A 258 -14.25 15.05 17.14
C ASP A 258 -15.38 15.34 16.13
N ASP A 259 -16.45 14.53 16.14
CA ASP A 259 -17.56 14.60 15.18
C ASP A 259 -17.09 14.52 13.71
N ARG A 260 -16.04 13.75 13.44
CA ARG A 260 -15.46 13.54 12.11
C ARG A 260 -15.89 12.20 11.51
N TYR A 261 -16.27 12.28 10.23
CA TYR A 261 -16.81 11.23 9.40
C TYR A 261 -15.78 10.85 8.32
N LEU A 262 -15.31 9.59 8.35
CA LEU A 262 -14.34 9.08 7.38
C LEU A 262 -15.00 8.73 6.05
N THR A 263 -14.29 9.03 4.97
CA THR A 263 -14.61 8.57 3.61
C THR A 263 -13.37 7.97 2.95
N VAL A 264 -13.56 7.35 1.78
CA VAL A 264 -12.44 6.88 0.95
C VAL A 264 -11.71 8.01 0.22
N HIS A 265 -12.17 9.26 0.34
CA HIS A 265 -11.58 10.44 -0.30
C HIS A 265 -10.92 11.40 0.70
N GLY A 266 -11.25 11.28 1.98
CA GLY A 266 -10.84 12.22 3.02
C GLY A 266 -11.76 12.16 4.23
N THR A 267 -11.74 13.21 5.05
CA THR A 267 -12.55 13.35 6.25
C THR A 267 -13.48 14.54 6.14
N GLU A 268 -14.72 14.38 6.59
CA GLU A 268 -15.71 15.45 6.71
C GLU A 268 -16.07 15.68 8.19
N HIS A 269 -16.52 16.87 8.54
CA HIS A 269 -17.17 17.11 9.84
C HIS A 269 -18.66 16.80 9.75
N LEU A 270 -19.26 16.26 10.80
CA LEU A 270 -20.68 15.91 10.80
C LEU A 270 -21.58 17.12 10.51
N ASP A 271 -21.23 18.29 11.03
CA ASP A 271 -21.97 19.54 10.84
C ASP A 271 -21.88 20.12 9.41
N SER A 272 -20.94 19.64 8.59
CA SER A 272 -20.85 20.00 7.17
C SER A 272 -21.67 19.08 6.26
N LEU A 273 -22.18 17.96 6.77
CA LEU A 273 -22.89 16.96 5.99
C LEU A 273 -24.39 17.27 5.91
N HIS A 274 -24.91 17.30 4.68
CA HIS A 274 -26.36 17.38 4.42
C HIS A 274 -26.99 16.02 4.10
N TYR A 275 -26.15 15.06 3.68
CA TYR A 275 -26.50 13.67 3.41
C TYR A 275 -25.33 12.82 3.83
N PHE A 276 -25.56 11.59 4.28
CA PHE A 276 -24.49 10.62 4.41
C PHE A 276 -24.19 9.97 3.04
N PRO A 277 -22.99 10.15 2.47
CA PRO A 277 -22.62 9.54 1.19
C PRO A 277 -22.13 8.09 1.39
N CYS A 278 -22.89 7.27 2.10
CA CYS A 278 -22.52 5.88 2.41
C CYS A 278 -23.76 4.99 2.52
N GLU A 279 -23.56 3.70 2.28
CA GLU A 279 -24.60 2.66 2.29
C GLU A 279 -24.44 1.70 3.49
N CYS A 280 -23.64 2.07 4.50
CA CYS A 280 -23.48 1.26 5.70
C CYS A 280 -24.74 1.33 6.58
N PRO A 281 -24.96 0.37 7.49
CA PRO A 281 -26.15 0.34 8.36
C PRO A 281 -26.43 1.67 9.07
N VAL A 282 -25.40 2.33 9.60
CA VAL A 282 -25.52 3.66 10.24
C VAL A 282 -26.11 4.69 9.26
N CYS A 283 -25.53 4.79 8.07
CA CYS A 283 -25.88 5.82 7.09
C CYS A 283 -27.21 5.57 6.37
N THR A 284 -27.68 4.32 6.32
CA THR A 284 -29.01 4.00 5.77
C THR A 284 -30.13 4.21 6.78
N ASP A 285 -29.85 4.07 8.07
CA ASP A 285 -30.84 4.16 9.14
C ASP A 285 -30.93 5.56 9.77
N HIS A 286 -29.95 6.43 9.51
CA HIS A 286 -29.87 7.77 10.07
C HIS A 286 -29.54 8.84 9.04
N THR A 287 -29.85 10.10 9.38
CA THR A 287 -29.41 11.31 8.66
C THR A 287 -28.39 12.10 9.48
N PRO A 288 -27.54 12.95 8.86
CA PRO A 288 -26.57 13.78 9.60
C PRO A 288 -27.22 14.60 10.72
N ASP A 289 -28.33 15.25 10.37
CA ASP A 289 -29.21 16.04 11.23
C ASP A 289 -29.75 15.26 12.45
N GLU A 290 -30.03 13.96 12.30
CA GLU A 290 -30.49 13.12 13.40
C GLU A 290 -29.33 12.75 14.33
N VAL A 291 -28.20 12.35 13.76
CA VAL A 291 -26.98 11.96 14.49
C VAL A 291 -26.42 13.15 15.28
N GLU A 292 -26.38 14.35 14.69
CA GLU A 292 -25.93 15.58 15.35
C GLU A 292 -26.75 15.91 16.60
N ARG A 293 -28.06 15.61 16.58
CA ARG A 293 -28.99 15.85 17.70
C ARG A 293 -28.95 14.77 18.78
N MET A 294 -28.20 13.69 18.59
CA MET A 294 -28.03 12.65 19.59
C MET A 294 -27.09 13.11 20.72
N GLY A 295 -27.13 12.41 21.84
CA GLY A 295 -26.16 12.62 22.92
C GLY A 295 -24.76 12.18 22.48
N ASP A 296 -23.73 12.83 23.04
CA ASP A 296 -22.33 12.68 22.61
C ASP A 296 -21.89 11.22 22.52
N ALA A 297 -22.20 10.38 23.51
CA ALA A 297 -21.83 8.96 23.50
C ALA A 297 -22.46 8.17 22.34
N ALA A 298 -23.75 8.36 22.07
CA ALA A 298 -24.43 7.67 20.97
C ALA A 298 -23.96 8.17 19.60
N ARG A 299 -23.68 9.48 19.51
CA ARG A 299 -23.12 10.10 18.30
C ARG A 299 -21.72 9.58 18.00
N GLU A 300 -20.85 9.55 19.00
CA GLU A 300 -19.49 9.01 18.90
C GLU A 300 -19.52 7.52 18.48
N GLU A 301 -20.35 6.70 19.12
CA GLU A 301 -20.46 5.28 18.78
C GLU A 301 -20.89 5.08 17.31
N LEU A 302 -21.95 5.76 16.85
CA LEU A 302 -22.42 5.65 15.46
C LEU A 302 -21.38 6.13 14.44
N LEU A 303 -20.66 7.23 14.72
CA LEU A 303 -19.59 7.69 13.84
C LEU A 303 -18.42 6.70 13.81
N ALA A 304 -18.07 6.10 14.94
CA ALA A 304 -17.01 5.09 15.01
C ALA A 304 -17.39 3.81 14.24
N GLU A 305 -18.64 3.34 14.37
CA GLU A 305 -19.17 2.22 13.59
C GLU A 305 -19.14 2.50 12.09
N HIS A 306 -19.59 3.69 11.67
CA HIS A 306 -19.49 4.13 10.27
C HIS A 306 -18.03 4.12 9.79
N ASN A 307 -17.12 4.69 10.58
CA ASN A 307 -15.70 4.77 10.26
C ASN A 307 -15.07 3.38 10.08
N LEU A 308 -15.46 2.39 10.89
CA LEU A 308 -15.06 1.00 10.74
C LEU A 308 -15.68 0.38 9.47
N HIS A 309 -16.97 0.60 9.21
CA HIS A 309 -17.63 0.09 8.00
C HIS A 309 -16.95 0.60 6.71
N VAL A 310 -16.60 1.89 6.64
CA VAL A 310 -15.89 2.45 5.48
C VAL A 310 -14.50 1.85 5.34
N SER A 311 -13.77 1.73 6.45
CA SER A 311 -12.41 1.17 6.48
C SER A 311 -12.37 -0.26 5.96
N PHE A 312 -13.15 -1.17 6.55
CA PHE A 312 -13.20 -2.56 6.12
C PHE A 312 -13.89 -2.73 4.76
N GLY A 313 -14.84 -1.86 4.42
CA GLY A 313 -15.43 -1.78 3.09
C GLY A 313 -14.40 -1.49 2.01
N GLU A 314 -13.47 -0.58 2.26
CA GLU A 314 -12.40 -0.26 1.33
C GLU A 314 -11.36 -1.38 1.22
N LEU A 315 -10.98 -2.02 2.33
CA LEU A 315 -10.12 -3.21 2.29
C LEU A 315 -10.71 -4.34 1.44
N ARG A 316 -12.03 -4.58 1.53
CA ARG A 316 -12.71 -5.53 0.64
C ARG A 316 -12.59 -5.15 -0.84
N ARG A 317 -12.69 -3.86 -1.18
CA ARG A 317 -12.49 -3.38 -2.56
C ARG A 317 -11.05 -3.56 -3.02
N VAL A 318 -10.08 -3.26 -2.16
CA VAL A 318 -8.65 -3.48 -2.43
C VAL A 318 -8.38 -4.97 -2.69
N LYS A 319 -8.86 -5.87 -1.83
CA LYS A 319 -8.73 -7.32 -2.03
C LYS A 319 -9.38 -7.78 -3.34
N GLN A 320 -10.60 -7.31 -3.64
CA GLN A 320 -11.23 -7.64 -4.92
C GLN A 320 -10.41 -7.15 -6.11
N ALA A 321 -9.83 -5.94 -6.04
CA ALA A 321 -9.03 -5.38 -7.11
C ALA A 321 -7.72 -6.15 -7.33
N ILE A 322 -7.08 -6.62 -6.24
CA ILE A 322 -5.93 -7.52 -6.33
C ILE A 322 -6.31 -8.84 -7.02
N LYS A 323 -7.44 -9.46 -6.65
CA LYS A 323 -7.90 -10.71 -7.30
C LYS A 323 -8.25 -10.52 -8.79
N SER A 324 -8.81 -9.37 -9.15
CA SER A 324 -9.14 -9.01 -10.54
C SER A 324 -7.95 -8.50 -11.36
N GLY A 325 -6.80 -8.23 -10.71
CA GLY A 325 -5.64 -7.64 -11.38
C GLY A 325 -5.88 -6.23 -11.91
N ASN A 326 -6.67 -5.42 -11.19
CA ASN A 326 -6.96 -4.02 -11.52
C ASN A 326 -6.79 -3.07 -10.31
N LEU A 327 -5.86 -3.39 -9.41
CA LEU A 327 -5.54 -2.55 -8.25
C LEU A 327 -5.04 -1.17 -8.69
N MET A 328 -4.24 -1.08 -9.74
CA MET A 328 -3.68 0.20 -10.19
C MET A 328 -4.77 1.18 -10.65
N GLU A 329 -5.84 0.69 -11.26
CA GLU A 329 -7.05 1.47 -11.56
C GLU A 329 -7.72 1.99 -10.29
N LEU A 330 -7.84 1.14 -9.26
CA LEU A 330 -8.41 1.55 -7.98
C LEU A 330 -7.53 2.61 -7.29
N VAL A 331 -6.22 2.41 -7.26
CA VAL A 331 -5.25 3.36 -6.68
C VAL A 331 -5.34 4.70 -7.39
N GLU A 332 -5.35 4.70 -8.72
CA GLU A 332 -5.45 5.93 -9.51
C GLU A 332 -6.77 6.68 -9.22
N ALA A 333 -7.89 5.96 -9.19
CA ALA A 333 -9.19 6.54 -8.86
C ALA A 333 -9.23 7.16 -7.45
N ARG A 334 -8.55 6.56 -6.47
CA ARG A 334 -8.41 7.11 -5.11
C ARG A 334 -7.43 8.28 -5.06
N ALA A 335 -6.30 8.17 -5.73
CA ALA A 335 -5.23 9.15 -5.71
C ALA A 335 -5.68 10.51 -6.25
N HIS A 336 -6.55 10.51 -7.26
CA HIS A 336 -7.11 11.72 -7.87
C HIS A 336 -8.15 12.45 -6.99
N ALA A 337 -8.49 11.90 -5.81
CA ALA A 337 -9.39 12.56 -4.87
C ALA A 337 -8.75 13.71 -4.08
N HIS A 338 -7.42 13.69 -3.89
CA HIS A 338 -6.70 14.70 -3.13
C HIS A 338 -5.29 14.95 -3.71
N PRO A 339 -4.81 16.21 -3.79
CA PRO A 339 -3.50 16.50 -4.37
C PRO A 339 -2.34 15.74 -3.72
N ARG A 340 -2.41 15.52 -2.41
CA ARG A 340 -1.35 14.80 -1.68
C ARG A 340 -1.36 13.29 -1.92
N THR A 341 -2.53 12.68 -2.10
CA THR A 341 -2.59 11.26 -2.47
C THR A 341 -2.12 11.05 -3.89
N LEU A 342 -2.33 12.05 -4.75
CA LEU A 342 -1.75 12.10 -6.09
C LEU A 342 -0.21 12.20 -6.05
N ASP A 343 0.36 13.02 -5.17
CA ASP A 343 1.82 13.08 -4.95
C ASP A 343 2.36 11.68 -4.56
N GLY A 344 1.72 11.01 -3.60
CA GLY A 344 2.08 9.64 -3.20
C GLY A 344 1.96 8.60 -4.31
N PHE A 345 0.89 8.67 -5.13
CA PHE A 345 0.74 7.79 -6.29
C PHE A 345 1.81 8.04 -7.36
N ARG A 346 2.19 9.29 -7.59
CA ARG A 346 3.24 9.63 -8.54
C ARG A 346 4.61 9.19 -8.08
N ALA A 347 4.89 9.27 -6.78
CA ALA A 347 6.08 8.68 -6.17
C ALA A 347 6.11 7.16 -6.37
N LEU A 348 4.99 6.45 -6.14
CA LEU A 348 4.87 5.02 -6.46
C LEU A 348 5.26 4.72 -7.92
N LEU A 349 4.76 5.51 -8.88
CA LEU A 349 5.04 5.35 -10.30
C LEU A 349 6.47 5.76 -10.73
N ASP A 350 7.18 6.58 -9.95
CA ASP A 350 8.60 6.85 -10.17
C ASP A 350 9.45 5.58 -9.94
N HIS A 351 8.92 4.62 -9.18
CA HIS A 351 9.52 3.30 -8.94
C HIS A 351 8.83 2.17 -9.73
N SER A 352 8.21 2.46 -10.88
CA SER A 352 7.55 1.43 -11.70
C SER A 352 8.48 0.29 -12.12
N GLU A 353 9.79 0.52 -12.23
CA GLU A 353 10.77 -0.54 -12.47
C GLU A 353 10.89 -1.53 -11.31
N GLN A 354 10.73 -1.07 -10.07
CA GLN A 354 10.69 -1.90 -8.88
C GLN A 354 9.37 -2.68 -8.83
N LEU A 355 8.24 -2.02 -9.12
CA LEU A 355 6.92 -2.66 -9.15
C LEU A 355 6.82 -3.74 -10.23
N GLU A 356 7.44 -3.52 -11.39
CA GLU A 356 7.42 -4.48 -12.51
C GLU A 356 8.02 -5.85 -12.15
N GLN A 357 8.95 -5.89 -11.19
CA GLN A 357 9.62 -7.13 -10.76
C GLN A 357 8.66 -8.11 -10.09
N THR A 358 7.62 -7.60 -9.44
CA THR A 358 6.64 -8.40 -8.72
C THR A 358 5.33 -8.49 -9.49
N ASP A 359 4.98 -7.47 -10.27
CA ASP A 359 3.73 -7.38 -11.02
C ASP A 359 3.41 -8.65 -11.87
N PRO A 360 2.18 -9.19 -11.86
CA PRO A 360 1.82 -10.35 -12.68
C PRO A 360 1.95 -10.09 -14.19
N ALA A 361 2.58 -11.03 -14.91
CA ALA A 361 2.79 -10.93 -16.36
C ALA A 361 1.49 -10.96 -17.20
N SER A 362 0.38 -11.40 -16.61
CA SER A 362 -0.95 -11.46 -17.23
C SER A 362 -1.99 -11.09 -16.19
N LYS A 363 -2.91 -10.19 -16.55
CA LYS A 363 -4.08 -9.79 -15.76
C LYS A 363 -5.32 -9.75 -16.68
N ASP A 364 -6.44 -9.21 -16.20
CA ASP A 364 -7.67 -9.09 -16.98
C ASP A 364 -7.53 -8.05 -18.11
N ALA A 365 -7.74 -6.76 -17.82
CA ALA A 365 -7.65 -5.70 -18.81
C ALA A 365 -6.99 -4.47 -18.22
N PHE A 366 -6.09 -3.86 -18.99
CA PHE A 366 -5.45 -2.60 -18.63
C PHE A 366 -6.35 -1.44 -19.06
N PHE A 367 -6.70 -0.56 -18.14
CA PHE A 367 -7.52 0.61 -18.44
C PHE A 367 -6.69 1.88 -18.37
N TYR A 368 -6.58 2.59 -19.49
CA TYR A 368 -5.93 3.89 -19.55
C TYR A 368 -6.88 5.00 -19.10
N THR A 369 -6.73 5.47 -17.87
CA THR A 369 -7.67 6.45 -17.26
C THR A 369 -7.08 7.85 -17.09
N SER A 370 -5.76 8.00 -17.11
CA SER A 370 -5.08 9.29 -17.09
C SER A 370 -3.65 9.20 -17.61
N ALA A 371 -3.00 10.36 -17.73
CA ALA A 371 -1.59 10.46 -18.08
C ALA A 371 -0.68 9.62 -17.16
N ASP A 372 -1.06 9.44 -15.89
CA ASP A 372 -0.30 8.63 -14.94
C ASP A 372 -0.36 7.13 -15.30
N SER A 373 -1.40 6.67 -16.01
CA SER A 373 -1.50 5.29 -16.52
C SER A 373 -0.35 4.93 -17.47
N ALA A 374 0.20 5.91 -18.21
CA ALA A 374 1.34 5.70 -19.12
C ALA A 374 2.63 5.27 -18.41
N ARG A 375 2.73 5.50 -17.09
CA ARG A 375 3.92 5.21 -16.27
C ARG A 375 3.81 3.87 -15.52
N ARG A 376 2.70 3.13 -15.67
CA ARG A 376 2.42 1.89 -14.93
C ARG A 376 3.38 0.73 -15.32
N PRO A 377 3.62 -0.25 -14.43
CA PRO A 377 4.60 -1.32 -14.64
C PRO A 377 4.36 -2.17 -15.90
N GLU A 378 3.12 -2.29 -16.37
CA GLU A 378 2.79 -2.99 -17.61
C GLU A 378 3.45 -2.36 -18.84
N VAL A 379 3.47 -1.02 -18.89
CA VAL A 379 4.06 -0.25 -19.99
C VAL A 379 5.58 -0.43 -19.97
N VAL A 380 6.18 -0.29 -18.79
CA VAL A 380 7.62 -0.53 -18.55
C VAL A 380 8.01 -1.95 -19.00
N ARG A 381 7.24 -2.96 -18.59
CA ARG A 381 7.45 -4.35 -18.99
C ARG A 381 7.38 -4.54 -20.49
N HIS A 382 6.37 -3.97 -21.14
CA HIS A 382 6.18 -4.11 -22.57
C HIS A 382 7.39 -3.52 -23.31
N HIS A 383 7.82 -2.31 -22.96
CA HIS A 383 9.00 -1.67 -23.58
C HIS A 383 10.26 -2.54 -23.43
N ARG A 384 10.54 -3.07 -22.23
CA ARG A 384 11.66 -4.02 -22.00
C ARG A 384 11.54 -5.30 -22.83
N ARG A 385 10.32 -5.75 -23.13
CA ARG A 385 10.10 -6.98 -23.93
C ARG A 385 10.27 -6.73 -25.42
N LEU A 386 10.20 -5.48 -25.90
CA LEU A 386 10.47 -5.16 -27.30
C LEU A 386 11.91 -5.51 -27.72
N GLU A 387 12.86 -5.41 -26.78
CA GLU A 387 14.26 -5.83 -26.99
C GLU A 387 14.41 -7.32 -27.35
N ARG A 388 13.39 -8.13 -27.07
CA ARG A 388 13.38 -9.58 -27.34
C ARG A 388 12.85 -9.91 -28.73
N LEU A 389 12.37 -8.91 -29.46
CA LEU A 389 11.80 -9.08 -30.78
C LEU A 389 12.83 -8.70 -31.84
N SER A 390 12.89 -9.49 -32.91
CA SER A 390 13.88 -9.34 -33.99
C SER A 390 13.16 -9.32 -35.35
N PRO A 391 12.49 -8.21 -35.69
CA PRO A 391 11.93 -8.03 -37.02
C PRO A 391 13.03 -7.85 -38.06
N GLU A 392 12.80 -8.32 -39.28
CA GLU A 392 13.76 -8.27 -40.38
C GLU A 392 13.19 -7.50 -41.57
N GLY A 393 14.04 -6.75 -42.29
CA GLY A 393 13.65 -6.02 -43.48
C GLY A 393 13.10 -4.61 -43.22
N ASP A 394 12.13 -4.20 -44.03
CA ASP A 394 11.40 -2.94 -43.91
C ASP A 394 10.05 -3.16 -43.20
N VAL A 395 9.87 -2.54 -42.04
CA VAL A 395 8.79 -2.84 -41.09
C VAL A 395 7.90 -1.62 -40.88
N LEU A 396 6.61 -1.80 -41.14
CA LEU A 396 5.59 -0.79 -40.86
C LEU A 396 5.03 -0.94 -39.43
N LEU A 397 5.17 0.08 -38.61
CA LEU A 397 4.49 0.23 -37.32
C LEU A 397 3.27 1.12 -37.55
N THR A 398 2.04 0.61 -37.35
CA THR A 398 0.83 1.37 -37.73
C THR A 398 -0.33 1.28 -36.75
N GLU A 399 -1.06 2.40 -36.60
CA GLU A 399 -2.38 2.45 -35.95
C GLU A 399 -3.53 2.11 -36.92
N GLY A 400 -3.22 1.93 -38.21
CA GLY A 400 -4.16 1.64 -39.29
C GLY A 400 -4.08 0.22 -39.82
N SER A 401 -4.42 0.04 -41.09
CA SER A 401 -4.31 -1.25 -41.78
C SER A 401 -2.90 -1.50 -42.31
N GLY A 402 -2.52 -2.76 -42.43
CA GLY A 402 -1.28 -3.17 -43.06
C GLY A 402 -1.12 -2.76 -44.53
N ASN A 403 0.11 -2.87 -45.02
CA ASN A 403 0.48 -2.51 -46.38
C ASN A 403 1.50 -3.51 -46.95
N ASP A 404 1.15 -4.13 -48.08
CA ASP A 404 1.97 -5.18 -48.75
C ASP A 404 3.30 -4.66 -49.32
N ARG A 405 3.58 -3.35 -49.20
CA ARG A 405 4.87 -2.77 -49.59
C ARG A 405 5.99 -3.06 -48.59
N PHE A 406 5.64 -3.37 -47.35
CA PHE A 406 6.58 -3.66 -46.27
C PHE A 406 6.76 -5.16 -46.10
N ASP A 407 7.93 -5.59 -45.66
CA ASP A 407 8.22 -7.00 -45.39
C ASP A 407 7.39 -7.50 -44.20
N GLU A 408 7.16 -6.64 -43.21
CA GLU A 408 6.30 -6.90 -42.06
C GLU A 408 5.50 -5.65 -41.65
N TRP A 409 4.36 -5.86 -41.00
CA TRP A 409 3.64 -4.77 -40.33
C TRP A 409 3.08 -5.16 -38.97
N TRP A 410 3.25 -4.25 -38.01
CA TRP A 410 2.94 -4.36 -36.60
C TRP A 410 1.94 -3.29 -36.20
N ASN A 411 1.14 -3.61 -35.18
CA ASN A 411 0.19 -2.65 -34.63
C ASN A 411 0.94 -1.69 -33.70
N VAL A 412 0.44 -0.47 -33.56
CA VAL A 412 0.86 0.49 -32.53
C VAL A 412 -0.34 0.79 -31.64
N LEU A 413 -0.15 0.70 -30.33
CA LEU A 413 -1.18 0.98 -29.33
C LEU A 413 -0.60 1.85 -28.22
N PRO A 414 -0.97 3.14 -28.13
CA PRO A 414 -0.65 3.96 -26.97
C PRO A 414 -1.32 3.40 -25.69
N PRO A 415 -0.63 3.34 -24.53
CA PRO A 415 0.73 3.84 -24.26
C PRO A 415 1.87 2.85 -24.56
N PHE A 416 1.58 1.63 -24.98
CA PHE A 416 2.56 0.54 -25.14
C PHE A 416 3.48 0.69 -26.36
N GLY A 417 3.02 1.35 -27.42
CA GLY A 417 3.77 1.45 -28.67
C GLY A 417 3.61 0.19 -29.54
N PRO A 418 4.67 -0.22 -30.28
CA PRO A 418 4.55 -1.24 -31.32
C PRO A 418 4.43 -2.66 -30.74
N TYR A 419 3.75 -3.56 -31.47
CA TYR A 419 3.73 -4.99 -31.18
C TYR A 419 3.35 -5.84 -32.41
N PRO A 420 3.87 -7.08 -32.52
CA PRO A 420 3.47 -8.01 -33.58
C PRO A 420 1.98 -8.33 -33.51
N ARG A 421 1.31 -8.39 -34.66
CA ARG A 421 -0.14 -8.66 -34.75
C ARG A 421 -0.61 -9.93 -34.07
N SER A 422 0.26 -10.94 -34.02
CA SER A 422 0.00 -12.21 -33.34
C SER A 422 -0.24 -12.03 -31.83
N LEU A 423 0.15 -10.89 -31.25
CA LEU A 423 -0.05 -10.54 -29.84
C LEU A 423 -1.30 -9.67 -29.58
N SER A 424 -2.10 -9.34 -30.60
CA SER A 424 -3.29 -8.46 -30.47
C SER A 424 -4.35 -8.94 -29.48
N THR A 425 -4.35 -10.23 -29.13
CA THR A 425 -5.25 -10.81 -28.13
C THR A 425 -4.53 -11.17 -26.83
N THR A 426 -3.33 -10.63 -26.61
CA THR A 426 -2.48 -10.95 -25.44
C THR A 426 -2.40 -9.74 -24.51
N TYR A 427 -2.55 -9.96 -23.21
CA TYR A 427 -2.35 -8.92 -22.20
C TYR A 427 -0.92 -8.34 -22.26
N PRO A 428 -0.71 -7.01 -22.12
CA PRO A 428 -1.72 -5.96 -21.90
C PRO A 428 -2.26 -5.32 -23.20
N LEU A 429 -2.01 -5.90 -24.37
CA LEU A 429 -2.31 -5.32 -25.68
C LEU A 429 -3.80 -5.37 -26.06
N THR A 430 -4.62 -5.95 -25.19
CA THR A 430 -6.08 -5.85 -25.19
C THR A 430 -6.58 -4.68 -24.33
N ALA A 431 -5.72 -3.69 -24.06
CA ALA A 431 -6.04 -2.54 -23.23
C ALA A 431 -7.22 -1.72 -23.77
N GLU A 432 -8.02 -1.19 -22.85
CA GLU A 432 -9.07 -0.22 -23.13
C GLU A 432 -8.48 1.18 -23.01
N THR A 433 -8.52 1.93 -24.11
CA THR A 433 -7.92 3.26 -24.20
C THR A 433 -8.94 4.27 -24.75
N PRO A 434 -8.88 5.54 -24.33
CA PRO A 434 -9.79 6.55 -24.84
C PRO A 434 -9.46 6.93 -26.29
N ASP A 435 -10.49 7.13 -27.12
CA ASP A 435 -10.34 7.70 -28.47
C ASP A 435 -9.62 9.07 -28.44
N ARG A 436 -9.74 9.80 -27.32
CA ARG A 436 -9.07 11.06 -27.05
C ARG A 436 -7.87 10.84 -26.15
N MET A 437 -6.87 10.15 -26.68
CA MET A 437 -5.62 9.91 -25.98
C MET A 437 -4.90 11.21 -25.63
N ASP A 438 -4.27 11.24 -24.46
CA ASP A 438 -3.48 12.38 -24.04
C ASP A 438 -2.03 12.29 -24.52
N ARG A 439 -1.27 13.36 -24.25
CA ARG A 439 0.12 13.48 -24.69
C ARG A 439 1.02 12.41 -24.06
N ALA A 440 0.83 12.08 -22.79
CA ALA A 440 1.67 11.14 -22.08
C ALA A 440 1.51 9.73 -22.66
N GLY A 441 0.30 9.36 -23.06
CA GLY A 441 0.06 8.09 -23.76
C GLY A 441 0.83 7.99 -25.08
N TYR A 442 0.77 9.02 -25.93
CA TYR A 442 1.53 9.03 -27.18
C TYR A 442 3.04 9.08 -26.95
N GLU A 443 3.51 9.86 -25.96
CA GLU A 443 4.93 9.93 -25.61
C GLU A 443 5.49 8.59 -25.13
N ALA A 444 4.74 7.85 -24.30
CA ALA A 444 5.12 6.50 -23.89
C ALA A 444 5.16 5.54 -25.09
N ALA A 445 4.17 5.61 -25.99
CA ALA A 445 4.16 4.80 -27.20
C ALA A 445 5.38 5.06 -28.10
N ALA A 446 5.78 6.33 -28.21
CA ALA A 446 6.98 6.75 -28.93
C ALA A 446 8.26 6.22 -28.27
N ASP A 447 8.34 6.23 -26.93
CA ASP A 447 9.45 5.62 -26.20
C ASP A 447 9.53 4.10 -26.49
N GLY A 448 8.38 3.42 -26.63
CA GLY A 448 8.31 2.04 -27.08
C GLY A 448 8.83 1.83 -28.51
N VAL A 449 8.49 2.73 -29.45
CA VAL A 449 9.05 2.73 -30.81
C VAL A 449 10.57 2.90 -30.77
N ALA A 450 11.06 3.83 -29.95
CA ALA A 450 12.48 4.09 -29.78
C ALA A 450 13.23 2.86 -29.26
N ALA A 451 12.68 2.17 -28.25
CA ALA A 451 13.25 0.95 -27.69
C ALA A 451 13.33 -0.19 -28.71
N LEU A 452 12.25 -0.43 -29.47
CA LEU A 452 12.23 -1.45 -30.53
C LEU A 452 13.27 -1.15 -31.61
N ALA A 453 13.33 0.11 -32.03
CA ALA A 453 14.31 0.56 -32.99
C ALA A 453 15.71 0.29 -32.42
N GLU A 454 16.10 0.89 -31.28
CA GLU A 454 17.44 0.74 -30.70
C GLU A 454 17.92 -0.72 -30.60
N ALA A 455 17.04 -1.65 -30.20
CA ALA A 455 17.35 -3.07 -30.15
C ALA A 455 17.60 -3.73 -31.53
N ASN A 456 17.10 -3.13 -32.61
CA ASN A 456 17.17 -3.60 -33.99
C ASN A 456 17.79 -2.52 -34.90
N PRO A 457 19.12 -2.33 -34.86
CA PRO A 457 19.82 -1.27 -35.60
C PRO A 457 19.84 -1.49 -37.12
N ASP A 458 19.74 -2.74 -37.56
CA ASP A 458 19.82 -3.12 -38.98
C ASP A 458 18.44 -3.17 -39.68
N THR A 459 17.36 -2.93 -38.93
CA THR A 459 15.97 -2.97 -39.43
C THR A 459 15.49 -1.55 -39.76
N GLU A 460 14.87 -1.39 -40.93
CA GLU A 460 14.23 -0.13 -41.34
C GLU A 460 12.80 -0.09 -40.79
N PHE A 461 12.42 1.03 -40.20
CA PHE A 461 11.10 1.20 -39.59
C PHE A 461 10.39 2.44 -40.14
N THR A 462 9.11 2.28 -40.45
CA THR A 462 8.19 3.39 -40.74
C THR A 462 7.06 3.40 -39.71
N LEU A 463 6.86 4.51 -39.02
CA LEU A 463 5.75 4.75 -38.10
C LEU A 463 4.62 5.52 -38.81
N ALA A 464 3.52 4.83 -39.08
CA ALA A 464 2.27 5.41 -39.57
C ALA A 464 1.31 5.69 -38.40
N HIS A 465 1.19 6.97 -38.01
CA HIS A 465 0.48 7.42 -36.81
C HIS A 465 -0.73 8.30 -37.16
N ARG A 466 -1.72 8.42 -36.26
CA ARG A 466 -2.89 9.30 -36.43
C ARG A 466 -2.73 10.59 -35.63
N GLY A 467 -1.99 11.55 -36.17
CA GLY A 467 -1.93 12.90 -35.61
C GLY A 467 -1.28 12.98 -34.22
N TRP A 468 -0.24 12.18 -33.99
CA TRP A 468 0.56 12.24 -32.77
C TRP A 468 1.09 13.67 -32.56
N PRO A 469 1.15 14.14 -31.29
CA PRO A 469 1.68 15.47 -31.00
C PRO A 469 3.19 15.53 -31.30
N ASP A 470 3.69 16.71 -31.64
CA ASP A 470 5.12 16.94 -31.90
C ASP A 470 6.02 16.42 -30.78
N SER A 471 5.59 16.53 -29.52
CA SER A 471 6.37 16.04 -28.38
C SER A 471 6.54 14.52 -28.32
N ALA A 472 5.64 13.76 -28.93
CA ALA A 472 5.79 12.31 -29.10
C ALA A 472 6.69 12.01 -30.31
N LEU A 473 6.51 12.72 -31.42
CA LEU A 473 7.33 12.55 -32.62
C LEU A 473 8.81 12.91 -32.38
N ASP A 474 9.09 13.90 -31.54
CA ASP A 474 10.45 14.28 -31.13
C ASP A 474 11.19 13.17 -30.35
N ARG A 475 10.46 12.22 -29.76
CA ARG A 475 11.01 11.04 -29.06
C ARG A 475 11.30 9.87 -30.01
N VAL A 476 10.69 9.86 -31.19
CA VAL A 476 10.93 8.83 -32.21
C VAL A 476 12.32 9.05 -32.82
N PRO A 477 13.20 8.02 -32.89
CA PRO A 477 14.53 8.19 -33.45
C PRO A 477 14.49 8.65 -34.90
N ALA A 478 15.36 9.59 -35.29
CA ALA A 478 15.38 10.18 -36.62
C ALA A 478 15.55 9.21 -37.81
N ARG A 479 15.94 7.96 -37.54
CA ARG A 479 16.04 6.88 -38.55
C ARG A 479 14.73 6.14 -38.80
N VAL A 480 13.72 6.34 -37.95
CA VAL A 480 12.37 5.82 -38.14
C VAL A 480 11.62 6.86 -38.98
N GLU A 481 11.18 6.47 -40.18
CA GLU A 481 10.36 7.35 -41.02
C GLU A 481 8.99 7.54 -40.34
N THR A 482 8.42 8.74 -40.38
CA THR A 482 7.11 9.04 -39.78
C THR A 482 6.13 9.51 -40.85
N VAL A 483 4.90 8.98 -40.80
CA VAL A 483 3.83 9.30 -41.74
C VAL A 483 2.54 9.53 -40.96
N ASP A 484 1.91 10.69 -41.16
CA ASP A 484 0.59 10.99 -40.58
C ASP A 484 -0.52 10.45 -41.49
N ILE A 485 -1.26 9.46 -41.00
CA ILE A 485 -2.35 8.79 -41.71
C ILE A 485 -3.74 9.29 -41.27
N SER A 486 -3.82 10.40 -40.54
CA SER A 486 -5.11 10.97 -40.07
C SER A 486 -6.08 11.33 -41.20
N ALA A 487 -5.59 11.49 -42.43
CA ALA A 487 -6.39 11.85 -43.60
C ALA A 487 -6.86 10.63 -44.44
N GLU A 488 -6.51 9.41 -44.05
CA GLU A 488 -6.77 8.19 -44.85
C GLU A 488 -8.04 7.40 -44.44
N ASP A 489 -8.87 7.92 -43.52
CA ASP A 489 -10.16 7.33 -43.11
C ASP A 489 -11.38 7.86 -43.90
#